data_AF-A0A945FKE7-F1
#
_entry.id   AF-A0A945FKE7-F1
#
_cell.length_a   1.000
_cell.length_b   1.000
_cell.length_c   1.000
_cell.angle_alpha   90.00
_cell.angle_beta   90.00
_cell.angle_gamma   90.00
#
_symmetry.space_group_name_H-M   'P 1'
#
loop_
_entity.id
_entity.type
_entity.pdbx_description
1 polymer ?
#
loop_
_entity_poly.entity_id
_entity_poly.type
_entity_poly.pdbx_seq_one_letter_code
_entity_poly.pdbx_strand_id
1 'polypeptide(L)'
;MAETENITHTLPRPSDRIDPASELPESANETARLKTRAGDIALLAGHLSVAQKAYEAALLVDAHDIRALHNLGVVAYRQGEWDGAQTRFQACVEHDSKRADFHFQWGLCAVKLGHDEDAKQA
;
A
#
# COMPACT_ATOMS: atom_id res chain seq x y z
N MET A 1 13.30 -50.52 10.62
CA MET A 1 13.21 -49.60 11.77
C MET A 1 13.81 -48.30 11.29
N ALA A 2 12.95 -47.36 10.88
CA ALA A 2 12.54 -46.19 11.68
C ALA A 2 13.58 -45.07 11.48
N GLU A 3 13.29 -43.85 11.04
CA GLU A 3 12.06 -43.09 10.88
C GLU A 3 12.20 -42.12 9.69
N THR A 4 11.12 -41.97 8.93
CA THR A 4 10.96 -40.89 7.95
C THR A 4 10.65 -39.61 8.70
N GLU A 5 11.65 -38.73 8.86
CA GLU A 5 11.43 -37.41 9.43
C GLU A 5 10.61 -36.55 8.46
N ASN A 6 9.36 -36.37 8.87
CA ASN A 6 8.31 -35.58 8.28
C ASN A 6 8.74 -34.11 8.19
N ILE A 7 9.17 -33.68 7.00
CA ILE A 7 9.46 -32.28 6.68
C ILE A 7 8.11 -31.55 6.57
N THR A 8 7.51 -31.22 7.70
CA THR A 8 6.29 -30.39 7.73
C THR A 8 6.71 -28.96 7.42
N HIS A 9 6.65 -28.60 6.13
CA HIS A 9 6.74 -27.24 5.64
C HIS A 9 5.59 -26.42 6.24
N THR A 10 5.79 -25.93 7.45
CA THR A 10 4.87 -25.04 8.13
C THR A 10 5.16 -23.64 7.63
N LEU A 11 4.38 -23.19 6.65
CA LEU A 11 4.37 -21.78 6.26
C LEU A 11 4.16 -20.95 7.54
N PRO A 12 4.99 -19.92 7.80
CA PRO A 12 4.84 -19.10 8.99
C PRO A 12 3.41 -18.53 9.02
N ARG A 13 2.77 -18.62 10.20
CA ARG A 13 1.44 -18.04 10.40
C ARG A 13 1.53 -16.54 10.10
N PRO A 14 0.52 -15.91 9.47
CA PRO A 14 0.54 -14.48 9.18
C PRO A 14 0.70 -13.59 10.43
N SER A 15 0.53 -14.15 11.63
CA SER A 15 0.77 -13.52 12.95
C SER A 15 2.26 -13.46 13.37
N ASP A 16 3.13 -14.27 12.76
CA ASP A 16 4.58 -14.34 13.03
C ASP A 16 5.39 -13.47 12.03
N ARG A 17 4.72 -12.75 11.13
CA ARG A 17 5.36 -11.64 10.42
C ARG A 17 5.59 -10.57 11.46
N ILE A 18 6.81 -10.52 12.00
CA ILE A 18 7.32 -9.37 12.73
C ILE A 18 6.94 -8.16 11.87
N ASP A 19 6.02 -7.33 12.34
CA ASP A 19 5.62 -6.13 11.60
C ASP A 19 6.91 -5.33 11.39
N PRO A 20 7.41 -5.14 10.15
CA PRO A 20 8.64 -4.41 9.91
C PRO A 20 8.54 -2.94 10.37
N ALA A 21 7.32 -2.46 10.62
CA ALA A 21 7.03 -1.19 11.27
C ALA A 21 7.48 -1.13 12.76
N SER A 22 7.68 -2.28 13.41
CA SER A 22 8.13 -2.39 14.81
C SER A 22 9.65 -2.26 15.00
N GLU A 23 10.43 -2.30 13.91
CA GLU A 23 11.90 -2.16 13.95
C GLU A 23 12.41 -0.77 13.54
N LEU A 24 11.53 0.12 13.04
CA LEU A 24 11.94 1.46 12.69
C LEU A 24 12.22 2.29 13.97
N PRO A 25 13.36 2.99 14.05
CA PRO A 25 13.58 3.92 15.14
C PRO A 25 12.43 4.92 15.19
N GLU A 26 11.95 5.25 16.38
CA GLU A 26 10.78 6.12 16.60
C GLU A 26 10.89 7.46 15.82
N SER A 27 12.11 7.96 15.65
CA SER A 27 12.44 9.14 14.84
C SER A 27 12.22 8.96 13.33
N ALA A 28 12.48 7.76 12.79
CA ALA A 28 12.19 7.42 11.40
C ALA A 28 10.69 7.31 11.16
N ASN A 29 9.95 6.71 12.10
CA ASN A 29 8.48 6.63 12.02
C ASN A 29 7.85 8.03 12.03
N GLU A 30 8.31 8.91 12.92
CA GLU A 30 7.85 10.31 12.96
C GLU A 30 8.20 11.06 11.65
N THR A 31 9.40 10.85 11.11
CA THR A 31 9.82 11.47 9.85
C THR A 31 8.95 11.00 8.67
N ALA A 32 8.63 9.72 8.59
CA ALA A 32 7.72 9.17 7.57
C ALA A 32 6.33 9.80 7.70
N ARG A 33 5.77 9.84 8.92
CA ARG A 33 4.46 10.45 9.21
C ARG A 33 4.39 11.92 8.81
N LEU A 34 5.40 12.71 9.12
CA LEU A 34 5.47 14.13 8.75
C LEU A 34 5.48 14.32 7.24
N LYS A 35 6.22 13.49 6.52
CA LYS A 35 6.25 13.52 5.04
C LYS A 35 4.92 13.09 4.44
N THR A 36 4.30 12.04 4.96
CA THR A 36 2.94 11.61 4.57
C THR A 36 1.94 12.74 4.81
N ARG A 37 2.02 13.44 5.95
CA ARG A 37 1.14 14.57 6.24
C ARG A 37 1.35 15.75 5.29
N ALA A 38 2.59 16.05 4.93
CA ALA A 38 2.90 17.05 3.90
C ALA A 38 2.30 16.66 2.54
N GLY A 39 2.36 15.37 2.20
CA GLY A 39 1.69 14.81 1.03
C GLY A 39 0.18 15.00 1.04
N ASP A 40 -0.48 14.75 2.19
CA ASP A 40 -1.92 14.95 2.34
C ASP A 40 -2.32 16.40 2.07
N ILE A 41 -1.57 17.35 2.63
CA ILE A 41 -1.81 18.79 2.46
C ILE A 41 -1.65 19.17 0.98
N ALA A 42 -0.61 18.68 0.32
CA ALA A 42 -0.38 18.92 -1.10
C ALA A 42 -1.48 18.30 -1.99
N LEU A 43 -1.97 17.10 -1.63
CA LEU A 43 -3.06 16.43 -2.32
C LEU A 43 -4.38 17.20 -2.19
N LEU A 44 -4.68 17.71 -1.00
CA LEU A 44 -5.85 18.57 -0.75
C LEU A 44 -5.76 19.88 -1.52
N ALA A 45 -4.56 20.44 -1.67
CA ALA A 45 -4.30 21.63 -2.48
C ALA A 45 -4.33 21.36 -4.00
N GLY A 46 -4.47 20.10 -4.44
CA GLY A 46 -4.45 19.72 -5.85
C GLY A 46 -3.05 19.69 -6.48
N HIS A 47 -2.00 19.86 -5.68
CA HIS A 47 -0.61 19.80 -6.15
C HIS A 47 -0.13 18.35 -6.24
N LEU A 48 -0.63 17.61 -7.23
CA LEU A 48 -0.43 16.17 -7.38
C LEU A 48 1.06 15.78 -7.43
N SER A 49 1.90 16.50 -8.19
CA SER A 49 3.34 16.22 -8.28
C SER A 49 4.09 16.44 -6.96
N VAL A 50 3.64 17.39 -6.13
CA VAL A 50 4.23 17.64 -4.82
C VAL A 50 3.80 16.55 -3.83
N ALA A 51 2.53 16.17 -3.87
CA ALA A 51 1.99 15.08 -3.07
C ALA A 51 2.73 13.77 -3.37
N GLN A 52 2.92 13.45 -4.65
CA GLN A 52 3.67 12.28 -5.09
C GLN A 52 5.07 12.22 -4.46
N LYS A 53 5.86 13.29 -4.62
CA LYS A 53 7.22 13.37 -4.06
C LYS A 53 7.24 13.22 -2.54
N ALA A 54 6.26 13.79 -1.85
CA ALA A 54 6.16 13.71 -0.40
C ALA A 54 5.89 12.28 0.08
N TYR A 55 4.99 11.55 -0.60
CA TYR A 55 4.71 10.15 -0.28
C TYR A 55 5.85 9.21 -0.68
N GLU A 56 6.49 9.43 -1.83
CA GLU A 56 7.72 8.69 -2.21
C GLU A 56 8.81 8.89 -1.16
N ALA A 57 8.99 10.12 -0.68
CA ALA A 57 9.94 10.42 0.39
C ALA A 57 9.56 9.80 1.75
N ALA A 58 8.27 9.56 2.00
CA ALA A 58 7.79 8.83 3.16
C ALA A 58 8.09 7.33 3.02
N LEU A 59 7.81 6.75 1.86
CA LEU A 59 8.12 5.34 1.55
C LEU A 59 9.63 5.03 1.53
N LEU A 60 10.47 6.02 1.24
CA LEU A 60 11.93 5.87 1.38
C LEU A 60 12.38 5.74 2.85
N VAL A 61 11.58 6.21 3.81
CA VAL A 61 11.87 6.09 5.24
C VAL A 61 11.18 4.86 5.83
N ASP A 62 9.90 4.69 5.48
CA ASP A 62 9.10 3.53 5.84
C ASP A 62 8.45 2.95 4.59
N ALA A 63 9.10 1.93 4.03
CA ALA A 63 8.62 1.22 2.85
C ALA A 63 7.26 0.52 3.07
N HIS A 64 6.82 0.39 4.32
CA HIS A 64 5.57 -0.26 4.71
C HIS A 64 4.51 0.76 5.17
N ASP A 65 4.70 2.08 4.98
CA ASP A 65 3.64 3.07 5.23
C ASP A 65 2.51 2.89 4.21
N ILE A 66 1.53 2.05 4.59
CA ILE A 66 0.36 1.74 3.78
C ILE A 66 -0.47 2.99 3.46
N ARG A 67 -0.44 4.02 4.30
CA ARG A 67 -1.16 5.27 4.00
C ARG A 67 -0.45 6.04 2.88
N ALA A 68 0.88 6.13 2.93
CA ALA A 68 1.66 6.75 1.87
C ALA A 68 1.50 5.99 0.54
N LEU A 69 1.54 4.65 0.59
CA LEU A 69 1.31 3.79 -0.58
C LEU A 69 -0.10 3.99 -1.18
N HIS A 70 -1.12 3.96 -0.34
CA HIS A 70 -2.50 4.23 -0.74
C HIS A 70 -2.65 5.61 -1.37
N ASN A 71 -2.10 6.64 -0.73
CA ASN A 71 -2.24 8.01 -1.22
C ASN A 71 -1.43 8.26 -2.51
N LEU A 72 -0.33 7.52 -2.76
CA LEU A 72 0.32 7.48 -4.07
C LEU A 72 -0.58 6.87 -5.13
N GLY A 73 -1.33 5.82 -4.81
CA GLY A 73 -2.36 5.27 -5.69
C GLY A 73 -3.42 6.32 -6.03
N VAL A 74 -3.89 7.09 -5.04
CA VAL A 74 -4.87 8.18 -5.27
C VAL A 74 -4.28 9.29 -6.13
N VAL A 75 -3.01 9.65 -5.93
CA VAL A 75 -2.32 10.65 -6.76
C VAL A 75 -2.21 10.17 -8.21
N ALA A 76 -1.76 8.93 -8.43
CA ALA A 76 -1.65 8.31 -9.75
C ALA A 76 -3.02 8.24 -10.46
N TYR A 77 -4.08 7.85 -9.73
CA TYR A 77 -5.45 7.86 -10.23
C TYR A 77 -5.86 9.24 -10.73
N ARG A 78 -5.58 10.28 -9.94
CA ARG A 78 -5.90 11.68 -10.30
C ARG A 78 -5.05 12.20 -11.46
N GLN A 79 -3.85 11.68 -11.66
CA GLN A 79 -2.98 12.00 -12.80
C GLN A 79 -3.38 11.25 -14.08
N GLY A 80 -4.30 10.28 -14.00
CA GLY A 80 -4.69 9.44 -15.13
C GLY A 80 -3.77 8.24 -15.36
N GLU A 81 -2.87 7.96 -14.42
CA GLU A 81 -1.97 6.79 -14.44
C GLU A 81 -2.67 5.60 -13.78
N TRP A 82 -3.79 5.17 -14.37
CA TRP A 82 -4.71 4.19 -13.77
C TRP A 82 -4.05 2.82 -13.54
N ASP A 83 -3.17 2.40 -14.44
CA ASP A 83 -2.41 1.13 -14.35
C ASP A 83 -1.51 1.13 -13.11
N GLY A 84 -0.70 2.17 -12.95
CA GLY A 84 0.14 2.35 -11.77
C GLY A 84 -0.67 2.58 -10.47
N ALA A 85 -1.87 3.15 -10.55
CA ALA A 85 -2.75 3.26 -9.41
C ALA A 85 -3.31 1.89 -8.98
N GLN A 86 -3.69 1.05 -9.95
CA GLN A 86 -4.20 -0.31 -9.70
C GLN A 86 -3.17 -1.16 -8.95
N THR A 87 -1.90 -1.19 -9.40
CA THR A 87 -0.84 -1.95 -8.73
C THR A 87 -0.64 -1.51 -7.27
N ARG A 88 -0.70 -0.19 -7.01
CA ARG A 88 -0.52 0.35 -5.66
C ARG A 88 -1.71 0.04 -4.75
N PHE A 89 -2.93 0.08 -5.26
CA PHE A 89 -4.11 -0.31 -4.49
C PHE A 89 -4.18 -1.82 -4.25
N GLN A 90 -3.76 -2.63 -5.21
CA GLN A 90 -3.63 -4.08 -5.01
C GLN A 90 -2.67 -4.39 -3.86
N ALA A 91 -1.50 -3.74 -3.82
CA ALA A 91 -0.56 -3.90 -2.71
C ALA A 91 -1.16 -3.46 -1.35
N CYS A 92 -2.05 -2.46 -1.33
CA CYS A 92 -2.77 -2.08 -0.11
C CYS A 92 -3.79 -3.15 0.33
N VAL A 93 -4.49 -3.77 -0.62
CA VAL A 93 -5.44 -4.88 -0.37
C VAL A 93 -4.70 -6.13 0.11
N GLU A 94 -3.52 -6.42 -0.43
CA GLU A 94 -2.67 -7.53 0.03
C GLU A 94 -2.21 -7.35 1.49
N HIS A 95 -2.04 -6.10 1.93
CA HIS A 95 -1.69 -5.79 3.32
C HIS A 95 -2.90 -5.89 4.26
N ASP A 96 -4.06 -5.35 3.87
CA ASP A 96 -5.29 -5.45 4.65
C ASP A 96 -6.49 -5.68 3.74
N SER A 97 -6.80 -6.96 3.53
CA SER A 97 -7.90 -7.41 2.68
C SER A 97 -9.29 -7.17 3.29
N LYS A 98 -9.38 -6.68 4.55
CA LYS A 98 -10.66 -6.39 5.20
C LYS A 98 -11.04 -4.91 5.12
N ARG A 99 -10.12 -4.04 4.70
CA ARG A 99 -10.41 -2.61 4.53
C ARG A 99 -11.18 -2.35 3.25
N ALA A 100 -12.48 -2.06 3.42
CA ALA A 100 -13.38 -1.69 2.33
C ALA A 100 -12.89 -0.50 1.50
N ASP A 101 -12.18 0.45 2.11
CA ASP A 101 -11.62 1.61 1.39
C ASP A 101 -10.67 1.19 0.26
N PHE A 102 -9.83 0.17 0.49
CA PHE A 102 -8.81 -0.24 -0.47
C PHE A 102 -9.42 -0.98 -1.66
N HIS A 103 -10.39 -1.86 -1.38
CA HIS A 103 -11.21 -2.53 -2.40
C HIS A 103 -11.98 -1.53 -3.25
N PHE A 104 -12.60 -0.52 -2.61
CA PHE A 104 -13.31 0.53 -3.33
C PHE A 104 -12.40 1.31 -4.29
N GLN A 105 -11.20 1.67 -3.85
CA GLN A 105 -10.23 2.38 -4.70
C GLN A 105 -9.66 1.49 -5.81
N TRP A 106 -9.42 0.21 -5.53
CA TRP A 106 -9.00 -0.75 -6.54
C TRP A 106 -10.08 -0.98 -7.61
N GLY A 107 -11.33 -1.18 -7.20
CA GLY A 107 -12.48 -1.28 -8.10
C GLY A 107 -12.70 -0.01 -8.93
N LEU A 108 -12.50 1.17 -8.34
CA LEU A 108 -12.53 2.45 -9.06
C LEU A 108 -11.46 2.51 -10.17
N CYS A 109 -10.25 2.00 -9.92
CA CYS A 109 -9.21 1.89 -10.95
C CYS A 109 -9.62 0.91 -12.06
N ALA A 110 -10.10 -0.27 -11.70
CA ALA A 110 -10.51 -1.30 -12.67
C ALA A 110 -11.61 -0.80 -13.61
N VAL A 111 -12.61 -0.09 -13.09
CA VAL A 111 -13.66 0.57 -13.89
C VAL A 111 -13.07 1.60 -14.85
N LYS A 112 -12.06 2.38 -14.43
CA LYS A 112 -11.42 3.38 -15.29
C LYS A 112 -10.56 2.76 -16.39
N LEU A 113 -9.95 1.61 -16.13
CA LEU A 113 -9.19 0.83 -17.11
C LEU A 113 -10.08 0.05 -18.08
N GLY A 114 -11.38 -0.04 -17.84
CA GLY A 114 -12.30 -0.85 -18.63
C GLY A 114 -12.12 -2.35 -18.43
N HIS A 115 -11.43 -2.75 -17.35
CA HIS A 115 -11.26 -4.14 -16.95
C HIS A 115 -12.42 -4.53 -16.02
N ASP A 116 -13.60 -4.75 -16.60
CA ASP A 116 -14.81 -5.13 -15.86
C ASP A 116 -14.68 -6.46 -15.09
N GLU A 117 -13.70 -7.30 -15.44
CA GLU A 117 -13.42 -8.55 -14.74
C GLU A 117 -12.65 -8.34 -13.42
N ASP A 118 -11.68 -7.42 -13.39
CA ASP A 118 -10.93 -7.07 -12.16
C ASP A 118 -11.84 -6.33 -11.16
N ALA A 119 -12.77 -5.51 -11.67
CA ALA A 119 -13.74 -4.76 -10.85
C ALA A 119 -14.72 -5.67 -10.09
N LYS A 120 -14.93 -6.93 -10.52
CA LYS A 120 -15.77 -7.91 -9.81
C LYS A 120 -15.00 -8.66 -8.71
N GLN A 121 -13.68 -8.61 -8.74
CA GLN A 121 -12.80 -9.28 -7.77
C GLN A 121 -12.37 -8.34 -6.63
N ALA A 122 -12.51 -7.03 -6.84
CA ALA A 122 -12.40 -5.97 -5.83
C ALA A 122 -13.67 -5.88 -4.97
#